data_AF-A0A4Q5NN28-F1
#
_entry.id   AF-A0A4Q5NN28-F1
#
_cell.length_a   1.000
_cell.length_b   1.000
_cell.length_c   1.000
_cell.angle_alpha   90.00
_cell.angle_beta   90.00
_cell.angle_gamma   90.00
#
_symmetry.space_group_name_H-M   'P 1'
#
loop_
_entity.id
_entity.type
_entity.pdbx_description
1 polymer ?
#
loop_
_entity_poly.entity_id
_entity_poly.type
_entity_poly.pdbx_seq_one_letter_code
_entity_poly.pdbx_strand_id
1 'polypeptide(L)'
;MKLTFCLLWIVSLQSVIQAQEVNRPRIKSGTYYNHITKAGVKVAIAYPKDWDGCPADEQVKFWWRNWRWDANEDLKYAKATREIDASLKGGVTSLALAKRYQKEVSNDMWNPMKNYRWAYAAWLARKKPKTKQESDTILFPVIEQFEQVKFPGSYHYARIGFLANVYKQASPCLKRLGDRLLNKNPNDEDVKFYMIRVLANTFRPEDDKRALNYLESFRRQYPKNTYYVREAANLRRRFFNRQYPLDQKKADAAVTAFQDYIKVAPTSYEKRWAAAMIDDIKYNMNYWNRWGRKYWLSQHKAKG
;
A
#
# COMPACT_ATOMS: atom_id res chain seq x y z
N MET A 1 44.14 -26.46 3.39
CA MET A 1 43.83 -26.51 1.95
C MET A 1 43.00 -27.77 1.67
N LYS A 2 41.67 -27.65 1.64
CA LYS A 2 40.72 -28.63 1.08
C LYS A 2 39.40 -27.89 0.90
N LEU A 3 39.05 -27.68 -0.36
CA LEU A 3 37.98 -26.82 -0.85
C LEU A 3 37.12 -27.72 -1.72
N THR A 4 35.98 -28.16 -1.21
CA THR A 4 34.96 -28.84 -2.02
C THR A 4 33.61 -28.66 -1.33
N PHE A 5 32.90 -27.59 -1.69
CA PHE A 5 31.50 -27.39 -1.40
C PHE A 5 30.84 -26.68 -2.59
N CYS A 6 29.60 -27.09 -2.87
CA CYS A 6 28.60 -26.40 -3.67
C CYS A 6 28.80 -26.36 -5.20
N LEU A 7 28.27 -27.37 -5.88
CA LEU A 7 27.78 -27.25 -7.26
C LEU A 7 26.74 -28.33 -7.50
N LEU A 8 25.49 -28.11 -7.03
CA LEU A 8 24.32 -28.89 -7.48
C LEU A 8 22.96 -28.37 -6.95
N TRP A 9 22.69 -27.06 -6.88
CA TRP A 9 21.35 -26.57 -6.49
C TRP A 9 20.91 -25.27 -7.20
N ILE A 10 21.14 -25.15 -8.51
CA ILE A 10 20.55 -24.06 -9.33
C ILE A 10 20.09 -24.59 -10.70
N VAL A 11 19.22 -25.61 -10.71
CA VAL A 11 18.38 -25.94 -11.88
C VAL A 11 17.07 -26.56 -11.40
N SER A 12 16.10 -25.74 -10.99
CA SER A 12 14.68 -26.16 -10.93
C SER A 12 13.64 -25.05 -10.66
N LEU A 13 14.02 -23.78 -10.48
CA LEU A 13 13.03 -22.71 -10.27
C LEU A 13 12.41 -22.13 -11.55
N GLN A 14 12.99 -22.38 -12.73
CA GLN A 14 12.40 -21.90 -14.00
C GLN A 14 11.34 -22.86 -14.57
N SER A 15 11.44 -24.17 -14.32
CA SER A 15 10.46 -25.16 -14.77
C SER A 15 9.18 -25.21 -13.92
N VAL A 16 9.21 -24.71 -12.68
CA VAL A 16 8.02 -24.62 -11.82
C VAL A 16 7.14 -23.41 -12.18
N ILE A 17 7.70 -22.36 -12.77
CA ILE A 17 6.93 -21.18 -13.19
C ILE A 17 6.21 -21.42 -14.53
N GLN A 18 6.81 -22.17 -15.46
CA GLN A 18 6.16 -22.51 -16.74
C GLN A 18 5.11 -23.62 -16.63
N ALA A 19 5.18 -24.51 -15.63
CA ALA A 19 4.17 -25.53 -15.43
C ALA A 19 2.87 -25.02 -14.75
N GLN A 20 2.90 -23.83 -14.11
CA GLN A 20 1.71 -23.23 -13.48
C GLN A 20 0.83 -22.41 -14.43
N GLU A 21 1.26 -22.16 -15.67
CA GLU A 21 0.45 -21.43 -16.66
C GLU A 21 -0.53 -22.32 -17.44
N VAL A 22 -0.34 -23.64 -17.45
CA VAL A 22 -1.10 -24.55 -18.33
C VAL A 22 -2.38 -25.11 -17.68
N ASN A 23 -2.57 -24.97 -16.37
CA ASN A 23 -3.75 -25.48 -15.65
C ASN A 23 -4.42 -24.43 -14.76
N ARG A 24 -4.53 -23.17 -15.22
CA ARG A 24 -5.57 -22.30 -14.67
C ARG A 24 -6.90 -22.72 -15.27
N PRO A 25 -7.91 -23.13 -14.47
CA PRO A 25 -9.24 -23.35 -15.01
C PRO A 25 -9.64 -22.08 -15.77
N ARG A 26 -10.09 -22.22 -17.02
CA ARG A 26 -10.78 -21.14 -17.73
C ARG A 26 -12.04 -20.82 -16.93
N ILE A 27 -11.92 -19.89 -16.00
CA ILE A 27 -13.05 -19.35 -15.25
C ILE A 27 -13.90 -18.59 -16.26
N LYS A 28 -14.98 -19.24 -16.72
CA LYS A 28 -15.98 -18.62 -17.59
C LYS A 28 -16.50 -17.35 -16.91
N SER A 29 -16.59 -16.27 -17.67
CA SER A 29 -17.15 -14.99 -17.25
C SER A 29 -18.51 -15.19 -16.57
N GLY A 30 -18.60 -14.85 -15.28
CA GLY A 30 -19.84 -14.98 -14.50
C GLY A 30 -19.69 -15.61 -13.10
N THR A 31 -18.49 -15.65 -12.51
CA THR A 31 -18.30 -16.28 -11.20
C THR A 31 -18.76 -15.35 -10.08
N TYR A 32 -19.91 -15.66 -9.51
CA TYR A 32 -20.43 -15.03 -8.30
C TYR A 32 -19.68 -15.58 -7.08
N TYR A 33 -19.04 -14.69 -6.31
CA TYR A 33 -18.51 -15.06 -4.99
C TYR A 33 -19.63 -14.95 -3.96
N ASN A 34 -19.94 -16.07 -3.30
CA ASN A 34 -20.94 -16.11 -2.24
C ASN A 34 -20.37 -15.42 -0.99
N HIS A 35 -20.81 -14.19 -0.72
CA HIS A 35 -20.70 -13.61 0.62
C HIS A 35 -21.90 -14.08 1.45
N ILE A 36 -21.62 -14.80 2.54
CA ILE A 36 -22.63 -15.19 3.53
C ILE A 36 -22.78 -14.01 4.49
N THR A 37 -23.92 -13.32 4.42
CA THR A 37 -24.33 -12.39 5.48
C THR A 37 -25.02 -13.18 6.61
N LYS A 38 -25.17 -12.57 7.80
CA LYS A 38 -25.78 -13.16 9.02
C LYS A 38 -27.18 -13.77 8.80
N ALA A 39 -27.82 -13.49 7.67
CA ALA A 39 -29.15 -13.98 7.28
C ALA A 39 -29.12 -15.10 6.22
N GLY A 40 -27.96 -15.66 5.86
CA GLY A 40 -27.85 -16.67 4.80
C GLY A 40 -28.12 -16.14 3.38
N VAL A 41 -28.25 -14.81 3.22
CA VAL A 41 -28.49 -14.20 1.91
C VAL A 41 -27.18 -14.22 1.12
N LYS A 42 -27.16 -15.00 0.05
CA LYS A 42 -26.12 -15.01 -0.98
C LYS A 42 -26.26 -13.75 -1.82
N VAL A 43 -25.38 -12.77 -1.63
CA VAL A 43 -25.34 -11.59 -2.48
C VAL A 43 -24.49 -11.90 -3.70
N ALA A 44 -25.14 -12.07 -4.84
CA ALA A 44 -24.51 -12.15 -6.16
C ALA A 44 -23.99 -10.75 -6.54
N ILE A 45 -22.72 -10.45 -6.27
CA ILE A 45 -22.09 -9.22 -6.74
C ILE A 45 -21.60 -9.45 -8.17
N ALA A 46 -22.25 -8.84 -9.14
CA ALA A 46 -21.73 -8.76 -10.50
C ALA A 46 -20.53 -7.80 -10.51
N TYR A 47 -19.35 -8.28 -10.90
CA TYR A 47 -18.14 -7.48 -11.02
C TYR A 47 -17.97 -7.03 -12.49
N PRO A 48 -18.05 -5.72 -12.80
CA PRO A 48 -17.77 -5.21 -14.14
C PRO A 48 -16.37 -5.62 -14.67
N LYS A 49 -16.24 -5.72 -15.99
CA LYS A 49 -15.06 -6.28 -16.71
C LYS A 49 -13.80 -5.39 -16.69
N ASP A 50 -13.88 -4.22 -16.06
CA ASP A 50 -13.02 -3.05 -16.28
C ASP A 50 -12.32 -2.55 -15.00
N TRP A 51 -12.18 -3.40 -13.98
CA TRP A 51 -11.66 -2.99 -12.66
C TRP A 51 -10.13 -2.96 -12.60
N ASP A 52 -9.52 -1.97 -13.24
CA ASP A 52 -8.21 -1.36 -12.92
C ASP A 52 -7.01 -2.30 -12.61
N GLY A 53 -7.02 -3.55 -13.10
CA GLY A 53 -5.99 -4.54 -12.76
C GLY A 53 -6.06 -5.06 -11.32
N CYS A 54 -7.24 -5.02 -10.69
CA CYS A 54 -7.47 -5.55 -9.35
C CYS A 54 -7.72 -7.07 -9.38
N PRO A 55 -6.87 -7.90 -8.73
CA PRO A 55 -7.08 -9.34 -8.63
C PRO A 55 -8.43 -9.71 -7.98
N ALA A 56 -9.07 -10.80 -8.42
CA ALA A 56 -10.42 -11.16 -8.01
C ALA A 56 -10.57 -11.36 -6.49
N ASP A 57 -9.56 -11.93 -5.83
CA ASP A 57 -9.49 -12.09 -4.38
C ASP A 57 -9.44 -10.73 -3.65
N GLU A 58 -8.68 -9.77 -4.17
CA GLU A 58 -8.68 -8.40 -3.64
C GLU A 58 -9.98 -7.63 -3.94
N GLN A 59 -10.71 -7.99 -4.99
CA GLN A 59 -12.02 -7.39 -5.26
C GLN A 59 -13.02 -7.72 -4.16
N VAL A 60 -13.05 -8.99 -3.73
CA VAL A 60 -13.88 -9.46 -2.61
C VAL A 60 -13.47 -8.74 -1.33
N LYS A 61 -12.17 -8.70 -1.01
CA LYS A 61 -11.67 -8.00 0.18
C LYS A 61 -12.10 -6.53 0.25
N PHE A 62 -12.06 -5.82 -0.88
CA PHE A 62 -12.37 -4.41 -0.95
C PHE A 62 -13.74 -4.12 -1.58
N TRP A 63 -14.72 -5.01 -1.40
CA TRP A 63 -16.07 -4.90 -2.01
C TRP A 63 -16.74 -3.53 -1.75
N TRP A 64 -16.46 -2.93 -0.59
CA TRP A 64 -17.03 -1.66 -0.14
C TRP A 64 -16.40 -0.41 -0.78
N ARG A 65 -15.28 -0.53 -1.50
CA ARG A 65 -14.50 0.62 -1.99
C ARG A 65 -15.24 1.55 -2.96
N ASN A 66 -16.26 1.02 -3.65
CA ASN A 66 -17.06 1.74 -4.63
C ASN A 66 -18.43 2.17 -4.10
N TRP A 67 -18.75 1.87 -2.84
CA TRP A 67 -20.03 2.26 -2.26
C TRP A 67 -20.18 3.78 -2.19
N ARG A 68 -21.40 4.24 -2.46
CA ARG A 68 -21.77 5.65 -2.31
C ARG A 68 -21.71 6.04 -0.84
N TRP A 69 -21.43 7.31 -0.59
CA TRP A 69 -21.43 7.85 0.76
C TRP A 69 -22.73 8.60 1.01
N ASP A 70 -23.40 8.27 2.11
CA ASP A 70 -24.60 8.94 2.59
C ASP A 70 -24.19 10.05 3.56
N ALA A 71 -24.71 11.26 3.35
CA ALA A 71 -24.32 12.43 4.13
C ALA A 71 -24.78 12.33 5.59
N ASN A 72 -25.98 11.79 5.84
CA ASN A 72 -26.53 11.67 7.19
C ASN A 72 -25.77 10.63 8.01
N GLU A 73 -25.41 9.52 7.37
CA GLU A 73 -24.59 8.49 7.99
C GLU A 73 -23.18 9.02 8.26
N ASP A 74 -22.58 9.77 7.33
CA ASP A 74 -21.25 10.36 7.50
C ASP A 74 -21.14 11.32 8.69
N LEU A 75 -22.19 12.09 8.98
CA LEU A 75 -22.25 13.00 10.14
C LEU A 75 -22.03 12.29 11.47
N LYS A 76 -22.51 11.04 11.62
CA LYS A 76 -22.33 10.24 12.84
C LYS A 76 -20.86 9.91 13.06
N TYR A 77 -20.16 9.50 12.00
CA TYR A 77 -18.73 9.18 12.07
C TYR A 77 -17.87 10.43 12.24
N ALA A 78 -18.23 11.53 11.57
CA ALA A 78 -17.58 12.82 11.76
C ALA A 78 -17.72 13.34 13.21
N LYS A 79 -18.87 13.13 13.85
CA LYS A 79 -19.07 13.42 15.27
C LYS A 79 -18.16 12.55 16.14
N ALA A 80 -18.11 11.24 15.88
CA ALA A 80 -17.23 10.33 16.61
C ALA A 80 -15.74 10.68 16.46
N THR A 81 -15.29 11.12 15.27
CA THR A 81 -13.93 11.65 15.06
C THR A 81 -13.64 12.79 16.03
N ARG A 82 -14.53 13.80 16.08
CA ARG A 82 -14.38 14.99 16.92
C ARG A 82 -14.37 14.66 18.41
N GLU A 83 -15.21 13.72 18.84
CA GLU A 83 -15.24 13.25 20.24
C GLU A 83 -13.92 12.58 20.65
N ILE A 84 -13.36 11.75 19.76
CA ILE A 84 -12.07 11.10 19.98
C ILE A 84 -10.95 12.15 20.03
N ASP A 85 -10.92 13.07 19.06
CA ASP A 85 -9.90 14.13 19.02
C ASP A 85 -9.99 15.05 20.25
N ALA A 86 -11.20 15.37 20.73
CA ALA A 86 -11.40 16.13 21.96
C ALA A 86 -10.89 15.38 23.20
N SER A 87 -11.13 14.07 23.28
CA SER A 87 -10.62 13.23 24.37
C SER A 87 -9.08 13.21 24.41
N LEU A 88 -8.44 13.20 23.24
CA LEU A 88 -6.98 13.29 23.13
C LEU A 88 -6.44 14.64 23.60
N LYS A 89 -7.13 15.74 23.27
CA LYS A 89 -6.81 17.08 23.78
C LYS A 89 -6.95 17.18 25.29
N GLY A 90 -7.91 16.44 25.87
CA GLY A 90 -8.10 16.31 27.32
C GLY A 90 -7.07 15.43 28.04
N GLY A 91 -6.02 14.97 27.36
CA GLY A 91 -4.91 14.21 27.97
C GLY A 91 -5.05 12.69 27.91
N VAL A 92 -6.16 12.16 27.38
CA VAL A 92 -6.28 10.71 27.17
C VAL A 92 -5.33 10.28 26.05
N THR A 93 -4.59 9.19 26.26
CA THR A 93 -3.70 8.68 25.20
C THR A 93 -4.50 7.92 24.13
N SER A 94 -4.06 8.01 22.87
CA SER A 94 -4.66 7.25 21.76
C SER A 94 -4.58 5.74 21.97
N LEU A 95 -3.52 5.24 22.63
CA LEU A 95 -3.41 3.82 22.98
C LEU A 95 -4.47 3.39 24.01
N ALA A 96 -4.73 4.24 25.03
CA ALA A 96 -5.78 3.96 26.01
C ALA A 96 -7.17 3.94 25.36
N LEU A 97 -7.47 4.90 24.48
CA LEU A 97 -8.71 4.89 23.69
C LEU A 97 -8.82 3.65 22.79
N ALA A 98 -7.75 3.29 22.08
CA ALA A 98 -7.75 2.11 21.21
C ALA A 98 -8.06 0.83 22.00
N LYS A 99 -7.43 0.63 23.17
CA LYS A 99 -7.70 -0.53 24.04
C LYS A 99 -9.13 -0.52 24.58
N ARG A 100 -9.65 0.64 24.98
CA ARG A 100 -11.04 0.78 25.42
C ARG A 100 -12.01 0.37 24.32
N TYR A 101 -11.88 0.94 23.13
CA TYR A 101 -12.79 0.65 22.02
C TYR A 101 -12.63 -0.77 21.48
N GLN A 102 -11.44 -1.37 21.56
CA GLN A 102 -11.25 -2.80 21.27
C GLN A 102 -12.15 -3.67 22.16
N LYS A 103 -12.22 -3.37 23.48
CA LYS A 103 -13.10 -4.08 24.42
C LYS A 103 -14.60 -3.84 24.12
N GLU A 104 -14.95 -2.66 23.60
CA GLU A 104 -16.33 -2.38 23.18
C GLU A 104 -16.71 -3.20 21.93
N VAL A 105 -15.78 -3.38 20.99
CA VAL A 105 -15.96 -4.18 19.78
C VAL A 105 -16.04 -5.67 20.10
N SER A 106 -15.25 -6.19 21.05
CA SER A 106 -15.32 -7.62 21.41
C SER A 106 -16.71 -8.06 21.90
N ASN A 107 -17.50 -7.13 22.44
CA ASN A 107 -18.86 -7.39 22.90
C ASN A 107 -19.92 -7.26 21.79
N ASP A 108 -19.58 -6.66 20.65
CA ASP A 108 -20.50 -6.36 19.54
C ASP A 108 -19.73 -6.09 18.24
N MET A 109 -19.10 -7.14 17.73
CA MET A 109 -18.16 -7.04 16.60
C MET A 109 -18.81 -6.57 15.30
N TRP A 110 -20.14 -6.70 15.18
CA TRP A 110 -20.89 -6.37 13.97
C TRP A 110 -21.32 -4.90 13.89
N ASN A 111 -21.09 -4.11 14.94
CA ASN A 111 -21.51 -2.71 15.00
C ASN A 111 -20.51 -1.78 14.29
N PRO A 112 -20.88 -1.15 13.16
CA PRO A 112 -19.94 -0.32 12.39
C PRO A 112 -19.38 0.86 13.18
N MET A 113 -20.17 1.46 14.08
CA MET A 113 -19.72 2.61 14.87
C MET A 113 -18.65 2.24 15.91
N LYS A 114 -18.83 1.12 16.61
CA LYS A 114 -17.83 0.62 17.58
C LYS A 114 -16.51 0.30 16.86
N ASN A 115 -16.61 -0.38 15.72
CA ASN A 115 -15.46 -0.68 14.86
C ASN A 115 -14.74 0.56 14.37
N TYR A 116 -15.50 1.58 13.95
CA TYR A 116 -14.93 2.85 13.51
C TYR A 116 -14.15 3.54 14.63
N ARG A 117 -14.74 3.64 15.83
CA ARG A 117 -14.08 4.29 16.98
C ARG A 117 -12.78 3.59 17.34
N TRP A 118 -12.79 2.26 17.37
CA TRP A 118 -11.58 1.46 17.56
C TRP A 118 -10.53 1.74 16.47
N ALA A 119 -10.93 1.67 15.20
CA ALA A 119 -10.04 1.86 14.07
C ALA A 119 -9.38 3.23 14.04
N TYR A 120 -10.17 4.28 14.28
CA TYR A 120 -9.67 5.65 14.29
C TYR A 120 -8.69 5.86 15.45
N ALA A 121 -9.03 5.40 16.67
CA ALA A 121 -8.13 5.48 17.80
C ALA A 121 -6.84 4.66 17.60
N ALA A 122 -6.94 3.46 17.04
CA ALA A 122 -5.79 2.61 16.70
C ALA A 122 -4.88 3.26 15.64
N TRP A 123 -5.46 3.88 14.61
CA TRP A 123 -4.71 4.65 13.62
C TRP A 123 -3.93 5.80 14.22
N LEU A 124 -4.51 6.51 15.18
CA LEU A 124 -3.81 7.58 15.92
C LEU A 124 -2.75 7.00 16.86
N ALA A 125 -3.03 5.86 17.50
CA ALA A 125 -2.12 5.18 18.41
C ALA A 125 -0.86 4.69 17.71
N ARG A 126 -0.96 4.22 16.46
CA ARG A 126 0.18 3.72 15.65
C ARG A 126 1.29 4.77 15.41
N LYS A 127 1.01 6.06 15.56
CA LYS A 127 1.98 7.12 15.27
C LYS A 127 3.02 7.29 16.40
N LYS A 128 2.75 6.71 17.58
CA LYS A 128 3.58 6.81 18.79
C LYS A 128 4.53 5.64 19.09
N PRO A 129 4.33 4.38 18.63
CA PRO A 129 5.21 3.28 19.02
C PRO A 129 6.64 3.47 18.50
N LYS A 130 7.59 2.85 19.19
CA LYS A 130 9.02 2.95 18.85
C LYS A 130 9.39 1.98 17.73
N THR A 131 8.61 0.90 17.56
CA THR A 131 8.88 -0.12 16.55
C THR A 131 7.70 -0.34 15.60
N LYS A 132 8.01 -0.87 14.40
CA LYS A 132 6.99 -1.30 13.44
C LYS A 132 6.12 -2.42 14.01
N GLN A 133 6.71 -3.38 14.72
CA GLN A 133 5.99 -4.51 15.31
C GLN A 133 4.91 -4.04 16.29
N GLU A 134 5.22 -3.06 17.15
CA GLU A 134 4.22 -2.48 18.05
C GLU A 134 3.07 -1.79 17.28
N SER A 135 3.39 -1.10 16.18
CA SER A 135 2.38 -0.47 15.33
C SER A 135 1.49 -1.50 14.64
N ASP A 136 2.07 -2.60 14.18
CA ASP A 136 1.38 -3.69 13.50
C ASP A 136 0.42 -4.42 14.46
N THR A 137 0.84 -4.68 15.71
CA THR A 137 0.00 -5.28 16.76
C THR A 137 -1.25 -4.44 17.08
N ILE A 138 -1.16 -3.11 16.96
CA ILE A 138 -2.30 -2.20 17.21
C ILE A 138 -3.27 -2.20 16.02
N LEU A 139 -2.76 -2.22 14.79
CA LEU A 139 -3.56 -1.96 13.59
C LEU A 139 -4.07 -3.22 12.88
N PHE A 140 -3.33 -4.31 12.88
CA PHE A 140 -3.70 -5.48 12.08
C PHE A 140 -5.06 -6.09 12.49
N PRO A 141 -5.40 -6.18 13.79
CA PRO A 141 -6.72 -6.66 14.20
C PRO A 141 -7.88 -5.79 13.69
N VAL A 142 -7.65 -4.47 13.57
CA VAL A 142 -8.65 -3.54 13.02
C VAL A 142 -8.95 -3.87 11.55
N ILE A 143 -7.92 -4.19 10.77
CA ILE A 143 -8.05 -4.42 9.33
C ILE A 143 -8.89 -5.67 9.07
N GLU A 144 -8.62 -6.75 9.80
CA GLU A 144 -9.38 -7.99 9.71
C GLU A 144 -10.86 -7.76 10.04
N GLN A 145 -11.13 -6.87 11.00
CA GLN A 145 -12.48 -6.54 11.38
C GLN A 145 -13.23 -5.73 10.29
N PHE A 146 -12.55 -4.83 9.57
CA PHE A 146 -13.15 -4.09 8.45
C PHE A 146 -13.58 -4.99 7.29
N GLU A 147 -12.91 -6.12 7.11
CA GLU A 147 -13.24 -7.10 6.07
C GLU A 147 -14.54 -7.87 6.41
N GLN A 148 -14.94 -7.91 7.68
CA GLN A 148 -16.08 -8.68 8.17
C GLN A 148 -17.37 -7.85 8.31
N VAL A 149 -17.27 -6.56 8.61
CA VAL A 149 -18.44 -5.73 8.99
C VAL A 149 -19.13 -5.12 7.77
N LYS A 150 -20.45 -4.99 7.82
CA LYS A 150 -21.23 -4.27 6.80
C LYS A 150 -20.77 -2.82 6.73
N PHE A 151 -20.34 -2.40 5.54
CA PHE A 151 -19.95 -1.01 5.29
C PHE A 151 -21.15 -0.05 5.48
N PRO A 152 -21.00 1.02 6.28
CA PRO A 152 -22.12 1.89 6.61
C PRO A 152 -22.45 2.92 5.52
N GLY A 153 -21.59 3.13 4.51
CA GLY A 153 -21.81 4.23 3.56
C GLY A 153 -21.26 5.58 4.04
N SER A 154 -20.21 5.60 4.86
CA SER A 154 -19.59 6.86 5.33
C SER A 154 -18.23 7.13 4.66
N TYR A 155 -17.95 8.41 4.38
CA TYR A 155 -16.63 8.87 3.96
C TYR A 155 -15.59 8.66 5.06
N HIS A 156 -15.89 9.06 6.30
CA HIS A 156 -14.99 8.87 7.45
C HIS A 156 -14.65 7.39 7.67
N TYR A 157 -15.64 6.50 7.55
CA TYR A 157 -15.42 5.06 7.63
C TYR A 157 -14.55 4.54 6.47
N ALA A 158 -14.86 4.96 5.23
CA ALA A 158 -14.06 4.56 4.06
C ALA A 158 -12.62 5.06 4.14
N ARG A 159 -12.42 6.28 4.64
CA ARG A 159 -11.11 6.91 4.85
C ARG A 159 -10.26 6.07 5.79
N ILE A 160 -10.78 5.70 6.96
CA ILE A 160 -10.01 4.91 7.93
C ILE A 160 -9.74 3.50 7.40
N GLY A 161 -10.71 2.90 6.69
CA GLY A 161 -10.53 1.61 6.02
C GLY A 161 -9.42 1.66 4.96
N PHE A 162 -9.37 2.72 4.14
CA PHE A 162 -8.30 2.95 3.17
C PHE A 162 -6.94 3.05 3.87
N LEU A 163 -6.83 3.92 4.87
CA LEU A 163 -5.58 4.16 5.59
C LEU A 163 -5.04 2.89 6.26
N ALA A 164 -5.89 2.15 6.97
CA ALA A 164 -5.50 0.91 7.64
C ALA A 164 -5.07 -0.16 6.63
N ASN A 165 -5.83 -0.35 5.54
CA ASN A 165 -5.49 -1.37 4.54
C ASN A 165 -4.19 -1.04 3.79
N VAL A 166 -4.00 0.20 3.33
CA VAL A 166 -2.76 0.60 2.66
C VAL A 166 -1.56 0.52 3.61
N TYR A 167 -1.75 0.75 4.90
CA TYR A 167 -0.72 0.56 5.91
C TYR A 167 -0.19 -0.88 5.90
N LYS A 168 -1.08 -1.88 6.06
CA LYS A 168 -0.72 -3.30 6.03
C LYS A 168 -0.12 -3.69 4.69
N GLN A 169 -0.82 -3.41 3.60
CA GLN A 169 -0.37 -3.72 2.26
C GLN A 169 -1.05 -2.82 1.24
N ALA A 170 -0.24 -1.99 0.57
CA ALA A 170 -0.73 -1.11 -0.47
C ALA A 170 -1.13 -1.93 -1.70
N SER A 171 -2.41 -1.87 -2.05
CA SER A 171 -3.01 -2.53 -3.21
C SER A 171 -3.44 -1.51 -4.27
N PRO A 172 -3.21 -1.80 -5.58
CA PRO A 172 -3.74 -0.99 -6.68
C PRO A 172 -5.26 -0.89 -6.67
N CYS A 173 -5.97 -1.89 -6.13
CA CYS A 173 -7.43 -1.90 -6.03
C CYS A 173 -7.98 -0.71 -5.23
N LEU A 174 -7.17 -0.14 -4.33
CA LEU A 174 -7.55 1.00 -3.51
C LEU A 174 -7.37 2.35 -4.22
N LYS A 175 -6.82 2.38 -5.43
CA LYS A 175 -6.59 3.62 -6.19
C LYS A 175 -7.87 4.43 -6.35
N ARG A 176 -8.93 3.81 -6.87
CA ARG A 176 -10.22 4.50 -7.08
C ARG A 176 -10.81 5.04 -5.78
N LEU A 177 -10.67 4.33 -4.66
CA LEU A 177 -11.11 4.84 -3.37
C LEU A 177 -10.26 6.03 -2.91
N GLY A 178 -8.94 5.94 -3.01
CA GLY A 178 -8.04 7.06 -2.70
C GLY A 178 -8.34 8.31 -3.55
N ASP A 179 -8.63 8.12 -4.84
CA ASP A 179 -9.05 9.19 -5.76
C ASP A 179 -10.36 9.85 -5.29
N ARG A 180 -11.37 9.06 -4.94
CA ARG A 180 -12.63 9.59 -4.39
C ARG A 180 -12.43 10.33 -3.07
N LEU A 181 -11.57 9.81 -2.19
CA LEU A 181 -11.26 10.43 -0.91
C LEU A 181 -10.61 11.80 -1.11
N LEU A 182 -9.60 11.88 -1.99
CA LEU A 182 -8.89 13.12 -2.30
C LEU A 182 -9.74 14.11 -3.11
N ASN A 183 -10.69 13.64 -3.92
CA ASN A 183 -11.65 14.54 -4.58
C ASN A 183 -12.57 15.23 -3.56
N LYS A 184 -12.99 14.51 -2.50
CA LYS A 184 -13.81 15.10 -1.42
C LYS A 184 -12.99 15.97 -0.47
N ASN A 185 -11.74 15.58 -0.17
CA ASN A 185 -10.81 16.38 0.63
C ASN A 185 -9.40 16.40 0.01
N PRO A 186 -9.08 17.37 -0.87
CA PRO A 186 -7.78 17.46 -1.53
C PRO A 186 -6.59 17.70 -0.61
N ASN A 187 -6.86 18.19 0.60
CA ASN A 187 -5.86 18.53 1.62
C ASN A 187 -5.66 17.42 2.65
N ASP A 188 -6.26 16.24 2.44
CA ASP A 188 -6.08 15.10 3.33
C ASP A 188 -4.67 14.51 3.22
N GLU A 189 -3.76 15.00 4.05
CA GLU A 189 -2.35 14.61 4.02
C GLU A 189 -2.12 13.12 4.27
N ASP A 190 -2.82 12.52 5.23
CA ASP A 190 -2.70 11.07 5.49
C ASP A 190 -3.14 10.30 4.23
N VAL A 191 -4.30 10.61 3.64
CA VAL A 191 -4.75 9.91 2.42
C VAL A 191 -3.78 10.13 1.27
N LYS A 192 -3.33 11.38 1.04
CA LYS A 192 -2.40 11.74 -0.03
C LYS A 192 -1.08 11.01 0.12
N PHE A 193 -0.55 10.91 1.35
CA PHE A 193 0.68 10.20 1.64
C PHE A 193 0.53 8.69 1.36
N TYR A 194 -0.52 8.04 1.86
CA TYR A 194 -0.73 6.61 1.61
C TYR A 194 -1.08 6.32 0.15
N MET A 195 -1.69 7.27 -0.57
CA MET A 195 -1.93 7.18 -2.00
C MET A 195 -0.63 7.06 -2.81
N ILE A 196 0.50 7.61 -2.35
CA ILE A 196 1.81 7.40 -2.99
C ILE A 196 2.14 5.90 -3.08
N ARG A 197 1.89 5.13 -2.00
CA ARG A 197 2.14 3.68 -1.99
C ARG A 197 1.18 2.93 -2.90
N VAL A 198 -0.09 3.36 -2.96
CA VAL A 198 -1.10 2.78 -3.87
C VAL A 198 -0.71 3.00 -5.33
N LEU A 199 -0.48 4.26 -5.71
CA LEU A 199 -0.11 4.66 -7.07
C LEU A 199 1.16 3.96 -7.52
N ALA A 200 2.17 3.90 -6.65
CA ALA A 200 3.38 3.16 -6.94
C ALA A 200 3.06 1.68 -7.26
N ASN A 201 2.11 1.03 -6.62
CA ASN A 201 1.79 -0.38 -6.89
C ASN A 201 1.00 -0.62 -8.19
N THR A 202 0.55 0.40 -8.90
CA THR A 202 -0.24 0.24 -10.14
C THR A 202 0.61 -0.16 -11.35
N PHE A 203 1.92 0.10 -11.30
CA PHE A 203 2.86 -0.08 -12.41
C PHE A 203 2.52 0.76 -13.65
N ARG A 204 1.78 1.86 -13.48
CA ARG A 204 1.43 2.79 -14.57
C ARG A 204 2.30 4.06 -14.54
N PRO A 205 2.95 4.46 -15.65
CA PRO A 205 3.83 5.64 -15.69
C PRO A 205 3.17 6.96 -15.24
N GLU A 206 1.90 7.15 -15.54
CA GLU A 206 1.11 8.32 -15.13
C GLU A 206 0.88 8.37 -13.62
N ASP A 207 0.70 7.21 -12.99
CA ASP A 207 0.54 7.08 -11.54
C ASP A 207 1.88 7.26 -10.82
N ASP A 208 2.99 6.81 -11.42
CA ASP A 208 4.35 7.07 -10.95
C ASP A 208 4.64 8.59 -10.89
N LYS A 209 4.30 9.32 -11.95
CA LYS A 209 4.41 10.79 -12.00
C LYS A 209 3.57 11.45 -10.92
N ARG A 210 2.33 10.99 -10.73
CA ARG A 210 1.42 11.53 -9.71
C ARG A 210 1.92 11.26 -8.28
N ALA A 211 2.47 10.07 -8.02
CA ALA A 211 3.07 9.71 -6.75
C ALA A 211 4.27 10.63 -6.41
N LEU A 212 5.13 10.91 -7.39
CA LEU A 212 6.24 11.86 -7.22
C LEU A 212 5.74 13.29 -6.97
N ASN A 213 4.69 13.74 -7.66
CA ASN A 213 4.12 15.07 -7.44
C ASN A 213 3.56 15.23 -6.01
N TYR A 214 2.87 14.22 -5.48
CA TYR A 214 2.42 14.23 -4.09
C TYR A 214 3.59 14.31 -3.12
N LEU A 215 4.64 13.53 -3.34
CA LEU A 215 5.79 13.55 -2.47
C LEU A 215 6.56 14.88 -2.52
N GLU A 216 6.66 15.48 -3.70
CA GLU A 216 7.25 16.81 -3.87
C GLU A 216 6.42 17.89 -3.16
N SER A 217 5.09 17.77 -3.15
CA SER A 217 4.24 18.67 -2.38
C SER A 217 4.53 18.61 -0.88
N PHE A 218 4.77 17.41 -0.32
CA PHE A 218 5.18 17.24 1.07
C PHE A 218 6.58 17.80 1.34
N ARG A 219 7.54 17.65 0.42
CA ARG A 219 8.87 18.25 0.55
C ARG A 219 8.82 19.78 0.60
N ARG A 220 7.97 20.41 -0.20
CA ARG A 220 7.79 21.88 -0.17
C ARG A 220 7.13 22.35 1.11
N GLN A 221 6.13 21.61 1.58
CA GLN A 221 5.42 21.94 2.82
C GLN A 221 6.27 21.70 4.08
N TYR A 222 7.11 20.66 4.06
CA TYR A 222 7.92 20.23 5.18
C TYR A 222 9.40 20.10 4.78
N PRO A 223 10.08 21.20 4.42
CA PRO A 223 11.41 21.17 3.79
C PRO A 223 12.52 20.62 4.69
N LYS A 224 12.34 20.68 6.02
CA LYS A 224 13.27 20.12 7.00
C LYS A 224 13.03 18.63 7.30
N ASN A 225 11.93 18.05 6.80
CA ASN A 225 11.59 16.66 7.08
C ASN A 225 12.33 15.74 6.10
N THR A 226 13.44 15.19 6.57
CA THR A 226 14.33 14.30 5.81
C THR A 226 13.63 13.00 5.36
N TYR A 227 12.55 12.61 6.03
CA TYR A 227 11.73 11.47 5.67
C TYR A 227 11.21 11.57 4.23
N TYR A 228 10.69 12.73 3.80
CA TYR A 228 10.14 12.88 2.45
C TYR A 228 11.23 12.86 1.37
N VAL A 229 12.46 13.28 1.70
CA VAL A 229 13.62 13.16 0.82
C VAL A 229 13.99 11.69 0.65
N ARG A 230 14.01 10.92 1.75
CA ARG A 230 14.25 9.47 1.73
C ARG A 230 13.21 8.73 0.91
N GLU A 231 11.93 9.00 1.14
CA GLU A 231 10.84 8.35 0.42
C GLU A 231 10.89 8.67 -1.08
N ALA A 232 11.40 9.85 -1.48
CA ALA A 232 11.53 10.21 -2.89
C ALA A 232 12.60 9.38 -3.58
N ALA A 233 13.74 9.17 -2.91
CA ALA A 233 14.79 8.28 -3.39
C ALA A 233 14.29 6.82 -3.49
N ASN A 234 13.60 6.32 -2.46
CA ASN A 234 13.00 4.99 -2.47
C ASN A 234 12.00 4.80 -3.61
N LEU A 235 11.13 5.79 -3.84
CA LEU A 235 10.12 5.73 -4.89
C LEU A 235 10.76 5.69 -6.28
N ARG A 236 11.78 6.51 -6.53
CA ARG A 236 12.53 6.51 -7.80
C ARG A 236 13.28 5.20 -8.02
N ARG A 237 13.92 4.63 -6.99
CA ARG A 237 14.53 3.29 -7.07
C ARG A 237 13.51 2.25 -7.45
N ARG A 238 12.34 2.31 -6.84
CA ARG A 238 11.24 1.39 -7.12
C ARG A 238 10.82 1.46 -8.59
N PHE A 239 10.72 2.66 -9.16
CA PHE A 239 10.37 2.83 -10.57
C PHE A 239 11.47 2.34 -11.52
N PHE A 240 12.73 2.53 -11.15
CA PHE A 240 13.86 1.95 -11.88
C PHE A 240 13.80 0.41 -11.88
N ASN A 241 13.66 -0.23 -10.71
CA ASN A 241 13.69 -1.69 -10.57
C ASN A 241 12.52 -2.43 -11.22
N ARG A 242 11.48 -1.72 -11.66
CA ARG A 242 10.25 -2.33 -12.18
C ARG A 242 10.18 -2.42 -13.69
N GLN A 243 11.10 -1.78 -14.39
CA GLN A 243 11.04 -1.71 -15.84
C GLN A 243 11.99 -2.71 -16.46
N TYR A 244 11.49 -3.44 -17.44
CA TYR A 244 12.32 -4.17 -18.38
C TYR A 244 11.92 -3.74 -19.79
N PRO A 245 12.88 -3.30 -20.63
CA PRO A 245 14.31 -3.13 -20.35
C PRO A 245 14.61 -2.07 -19.27
N LEU A 246 15.75 -2.18 -18.57
CA LEU A 246 16.18 -1.16 -17.61
C LEU A 246 16.48 0.17 -18.33
N ASP A 247 16.10 1.28 -17.71
CA ASP A 247 16.23 2.65 -18.24
C ASP A 247 17.32 3.44 -17.49
N GLN A 248 18.35 3.87 -18.22
CA GLN A 248 19.46 4.67 -17.68
C GLN A 248 18.99 5.98 -17.04
N LYS A 249 18.05 6.68 -17.66
CA LYS A 249 17.54 7.95 -17.14
C LYS A 249 16.85 7.77 -15.79
N LYS A 250 16.17 6.64 -15.59
CA LYS A 250 15.54 6.31 -14.30
C LYS A 250 16.55 5.90 -13.24
N ALA A 251 17.58 5.15 -13.62
CA ALA A 251 18.69 4.83 -12.73
C ALA A 251 19.40 6.10 -12.25
N ASP A 252 19.76 7.00 -13.16
CA ASP A 252 20.41 8.27 -12.84
C ASP A 252 19.55 9.11 -11.90
N ALA A 253 18.25 9.23 -12.20
CA ALA A 253 17.31 9.96 -11.33
C ALA A 253 17.19 9.35 -9.92
N ALA A 254 17.25 8.02 -9.80
CA ALA A 254 17.26 7.35 -8.50
C ALA A 254 18.58 7.57 -7.74
N VAL A 255 19.72 7.51 -8.43
CA VAL A 255 21.05 7.81 -7.87
C VAL A 255 21.11 9.24 -7.35
N THR A 256 20.71 10.23 -8.16
CA THR A 256 20.67 11.64 -7.75
C THR A 256 19.81 11.83 -6.51
N ALA A 257 18.65 11.20 -6.45
CA ALA A 257 17.77 11.33 -5.29
C ALA A 257 18.39 10.73 -4.01
N PHE A 258 19.13 9.63 -4.09
CA PHE A 258 19.88 9.11 -2.93
C PHE A 258 21.07 9.99 -2.56
N GLN A 259 21.78 10.57 -3.53
CA GLN A 259 22.85 11.53 -3.27
C GLN A 259 22.31 12.77 -2.53
N ASP A 260 21.14 13.26 -2.92
CA ASP A 260 20.47 14.35 -2.22
C ASP A 260 20.04 13.94 -0.80
N TYR A 261 19.58 12.70 -0.62
CA TYR A 261 19.25 12.19 0.71
C TYR A 261 20.48 12.09 1.62
N ILE A 262 21.63 11.62 1.11
CA ILE A 262 22.88 11.53 1.89
C ILE A 262 23.28 12.88 2.50
N LYS A 263 23.06 13.99 1.79
CA LYS A 263 23.37 15.35 2.27
C LYS A 263 22.57 15.72 3.53
N VAL A 264 21.35 15.20 3.67
CA VAL A 264 20.41 15.55 4.75
C VAL A 264 20.14 14.40 5.73
N ALA A 265 20.67 13.21 5.48
CA ALA A 265 20.42 12.04 6.31
C ALA A 265 20.93 12.27 7.76
N PRO A 266 20.08 12.02 8.79
CA PRO A 266 20.36 12.41 10.18
C PRO A 266 21.40 11.50 10.86
N THR A 267 21.66 10.31 10.33
CA THR A 267 22.58 9.34 10.95
C THR A 267 23.61 8.82 9.95
N SER A 268 24.78 8.40 10.45
CA SER A 268 25.81 7.72 9.64
C SER A 268 25.31 6.40 9.07
N TYR A 269 24.44 5.69 9.80
CA TYR A 269 23.77 4.49 9.32
C TYR A 269 22.93 4.76 8.07
N GLU A 270 22.08 5.79 8.09
CA GLU A 270 21.23 6.13 6.94
C GLU A 270 22.06 6.62 5.74
N LYS A 271 23.18 7.33 5.96
CA LYS A 271 24.11 7.69 4.88
C LYS A 271 24.72 6.44 4.22
N ARG A 272 25.18 5.47 5.01
CA ARG A 272 25.72 4.19 4.49
C ARG A 272 24.66 3.38 3.76
N TRP A 273 23.46 3.30 4.32
CA TRP A 273 22.33 2.63 3.65
C TRP A 273 22.01 3.26 2.29
N ALA A 274 21.94 4.60 2.22
CA ALA A 274 21.68 5.31 0.97
C ALA A 274 22.81 5.12 -0.06
N ALA A 275 24.08 5.09 0.38
CA ALA A 275 25.22 4.77 -0.48
C ALA A 275 25.12 3.34 -1.05
N ALA A 276 24.76 2.36 -0.20
CA ALA A 276 24.54 0.99 -0.66
C ALA A 276 23.40 0.87 -1.68
N MET A 277 22.34 1.69 -1.57
CA MET A 277 21.28 1.75 -2.58
C MET A 277 21.78 2.31 -3.92
N ILE A 278 22.70 3.28 -3.92
CA ILE A 278 23.34 3.79 -5.14
C ILE A 278 24.16 2.67 -5.80
N ASP A 279 24.94 1.93 -5.02
CA ASP A 279 25.76 0.83 -5.53
C ASP A 279 24.91 -0.30 -6.12
N ASP A 280 23.79 -0.65 -5.47
CA ASP A 280 22.79 -1.60 -5.99
C ASP A 280 22.22 -1.15 -7.35
N ILE A 281 21.83 0.12 -7.49
CA ILE A 281 21.32 0.68 -8.75
C ILE A 281 22.38 0.57 -9.86
N LYS A 282 23.62 0.99 -9.57
CA LYS A 282 24.73 0.93 -10.53
C LYS A 282 25.07 -0.50 -10.92
N TYR A 283 25.09 -1.42 -9.96
CA TYR A 283 25.32 -2.85 -10.20
C TYR A 283 24.27 -3.41 -11.17
N ASN A 284 22.99 -3.19 -10.90
CA ASN A 284 21.89 -3.67 -11.74
C ASN A 284 21.96 -3.12 -13.17
N MET A 285 22.30 -1.83 -13.32
CA MET A 285 22.47 -1.22 -14.65
C MET A 285 23.69 -1.79 -15.39
N ASN A 286 24.83 -1.95 -14.73
CA ASN A 286 26.04 -2.53 -15.32
C ASN A 286 25.80 -3.98 -15.75
N TYR A 287 25.12 -4.77 -14.92
CA TYR A 287 24.73 -6.14 -15.23
C TYR A 287 23.82 -6.19 -16.46
N TRP A 288 22.81 -5.32 -16.52
CA TRP A 288 21.92 -5.22 -17.67
C TRP A 288 22.65 -4.85 -18.95
N ASN A 289 23.52 -3.84 -18.91
CA ASN A 289 24.29 -3.40 -20.08
C ASN A 289 25.24 -4.48 -20.59
N ARG A 290 25.86 -5.25 -19.68
CA ARG A 290 26.83 -6.29 -20.05
C ARG A 290 26.18 -7.58 -20.54
N TRP A 291 25.12 -8.02 -19.87
CA TRP A 291 24.53 -9.35 -20.07
C TRP A 291 23.05 -9.29 -20.42
N GLY A 292 22.26 -8.55 -19.65
CA GLY A 292 20.79 -8.54 -19.75
C GLY A 292 20.28 -8.10 -21.13
N ARG A 293 20.88 -7.05 -21.71
CA ARG A 293 20.47 -6.50 -23.01
C ARG A 293 20.68 -7.49 -24.16
N LYS A 294 21.84 -8.17 -24.20
CA LYS A 294 22.14 -9.17 -25.24
C LYS A 294 21.17 -10.34 -25.16
N TYR A 295 20.95 -10.87 -23.96
CA TYR A 295 20.01 -11.96 -23.72
C TYR A 295 18.55 -11.57 -24.06
N TRP A 296 18.11 -10.39 -23.64
CA TRP A 296 16.76 -9.91 -23.94
C TRP A 296 16.54 -9.77 -25.46
N LEU A 297 17.52 -9.20 -26.18
CA LEU A 297 17.48 -9.08 -27.63
C LEU A 297 17.44 -10.46 -28.33
N SER A 298 18.18 -11.46 -27.84
CA SER A 298 18.15 -12.80 -28.45
C SER A 298 16.80 -13.51 -28.27
N GLN A 299 16.13 -13.31 -27.13
CA GLN A 299 14.80 -13.90 -26.87
C GLN A 299 13.67 -13.26 -27.68
N HIS A 300 13.82 -11.99 -28.09
CA HIS A 300 12.77 -11.25 -28.80
C HIS A 300 13.01 -11.14 -30.31
N LYS A 301 14.25 -11.33 -30.79
CA LYS A 301 14.55 -11.46 -32.22
C LYS A 301 14.10 -12.80 -32.82
N ALA A 302 13.91 -13.84 -32.01
CA ALA A 302 13.48 -15.17 -32.48
C ALA A 302 11.96 -15.31 -32.69
N LYS A 303 11.18 -14.23 -32.49
CA LYS A 303 9.71 -14.23 -32.61
C LYS A 303 9.17 -13.35 -33.75
N GLY A 304 10.04 -12.83 -34.61
CA GLY A 304 9.70 -12.13 -35.85
C GLY A 304 10.39 -12.81 -37.02
#